data_AF-A0A072U1G8-F1
#
_entry.id   AF-A0A072U1G8-F1
#
_cell.length_a   1.000
_cell.length_b   1.000
_cell.length_c   1.000
_cell.angle_alpha   90.00
_cell.angle_beta   90.00
_cell.angle_gamma   90.00
#
_symmetry.space_group_name_H-M   'P 1'
#
loop_
_entity.id
_entity.type
_entity.pdbx_description
1 polymer ?
#
loop_
_entity_poly.entity_id
_entity_poly.type
_entity_poly.pdbx_seq_one_letter_code
_entity_poly.pdbx_strand_id
1 'polypeptide(L)'
;MPNAVHASTSEAVEATACLAIEDFLHAGIKGLWEAFWSQDEPMPFSAACLYNANMKFYQAENAIANGRLGGLCGTGILLNNSRHPHGKWDHLLELTLLRTDIRGLAVGSDCQPSLPVLGEALFYAIRMLLARSLSRLSFFPDPSTVFVLLVDSQYGGVVKVEGDVSKLNFDVNNVYECAAEWVQNHSRISVSPIYRIWNKLGNANWGDIGALQVLFATFHCIMQYAGMPKHSVEDLAADHSSRLQTRRIERQLGDTTRVNGNGPFQYQQRSVSPEIVEVQDDYVKVDSKESMKLEEGSMLWLEDSDGQKGYQIQEVIKTGELTYYIASYVEDPGTDLFLYVGSHPSQQEPAWEDMNLWYQVQRQTKVLTIMKQKGLSSKYLPQLIAFGRIIHPGHCRRPSSGGNCDHPWCGTPVLVISPIGETVAEMVEAGRFGSDDAIKCCHDCLSALSTATSAGLRHGDIRPENVICVRSGVRQPYFVLIGWGHAILEDRDRPAMNLHFSSTYALQEGKLCSASDAESLVYMLYYSCGGVLPDLDSVEGALQWRETSWSRRSIQQKLGDISTVLKAFADYVDSLCGTPYPINYDIWLRRLRRNIHEDDHGKEIDSTC
;
A
#
# COMPACT_ATOMS: atom_id res chain seq x y z
N MET A 1 -19.15 1.83 -11.85
CA MET A 1 -20.35 2.30 -12.54
C MET A 1 -21.17 3.08 -11.53
N PRO A 2 -21.76 4.23 -11.88
CA PRO A 2 -22.58 4.96 -10.94
C PRO A 2 -23.92 4.24 -10.73
N ASN A 3 -24.15 3.83 -9.48
CA ASN A 3 -25.40 3.25 -9.01
C ASN A 3 -26.52 4.31 -9.00
N ALA A 4 -27.33 4.35 -10.04
CA ALA A 4 -28.74 4.73 -9.96
C ALA A 4 -29.41 4.44 -11.31
N VAL A 5 -30.30 3.43 -11.34
CA VAL A 5 -31.67 3.47 -11.90
C VAL A 5 -32.15 2.01 -11.96
N HIS A 6 -32.96 1.63 -10.98
CA HIS A 6 -33.87 0.50 -11.13
C HIS A 6 -35.01 0.92 -12.08
N ALA A 7 -34.85 0.66 -13.37
CA ALA A 7 -35.91 0.50 -14.38
C ALA A 7 -35.25 0.23 -15.74
N SER A 8 -35.57 -0.93 -16.36
CA SER A 8 -35.03 -1.44 -17.64
C SER A 8 -33.50 -1.61 -17.70
N THR A 9 -33.04 -2.86 -17.69
CA THR A 9 -31.68 -3.22 -18.12
C THR A 9 -31.53 -2.83 -19.59
N SER A 10 -31.01 -1.62 -19.83
CA SER A 10 -30.67 -1.17 -21.16
C SER A 10 -29.54 -2.04 -21.70
N GLU A 11 -29.68 -2.54 -22.93
CA GLU A 11 -28.64 -3.23 -23.70
C GLU A 11 -27.29 -2.47 -23.64
N ALA A 12 -27.32 -1.14 -23.50
CA ALA A 12 -26.10 -0.34 -23.35
C ALA A 12 -25.29 -0.66 -22.07
N VAL A 13 -25.95 -0.99 -20.95
CA VAL A 13 -25.28 -1.28 -19.67
C VAL A 13 -24.61 -2.66 -19.70
N GLU A 14 -25.28 -3.65 -20.29
CA GLU A 14 -24.72 -5.00 -20.48
C GLU A 14 -23.56 -4.98 -21.47
N ALA A 15 -23.67 -4.21 -22.57
CA ALA A 15 -22.59 -4.01 -23.53
C ALA A 15 -21.33 -3.40 -22.87
N THR A 16 -21.53 -2.38 -22.04
CA THR A 16 -20.44 -1.72 -21.31
C THR A 16 -19.76 -2.67 -20.33
N ALA A 17 -20.51 -3.55 -19.66
CA ALA A 17 -19.95 -4.53 -18.74
C ALA A 17 -19.12 -5.60 -19.45
N CYS A 18 -19.56 -6.09 -20.61
CA CYS A 18 -18.78 -7.04 -21.42
C CYS A 18 -17.45 -6.45 -21.89
N LEU A 19 -17.46 -5.21 -22.39
CA LEU A 19 -16.24 -4.49 -22.81
C LEU A 19 -15.28 -4.27 -21.64
N ALA A 20 -15.79 -3.79 -20.50
CA ALA A 20 -14.97 -3.55 -19.31
C ALA A 20 -14.28 -4.83 -18.78
N ILE A 21 -14.94 -5.99 -18.88
CA ILE A 21 -14.34 -7.27 -18.50
C ILE A 21 -13.29 -7.71 -19.52
N GLU A 22 -13.56 -7.56 -20.82
CA GLU A 22 -12.59 -7.86 -21.87
C GLU A 22 -11.31 -7.01 -21.68
N ASP A 23 -11.46 -5.71 -21.44
CA ASP A 23 -10.36 -4.78 -21.16
C ASP A 23 -9.61 -5.14 -19.87
N PHE A 24 -10.34 -5.46 -18.79
CA PHE A 24 -9.75 -5.86 -17.53
C PHE A 24 -8.90 -7.13 -17.67
N LEU A 25 -9.43 -8.16 -18.34
CA LEU A 25 -8.71 -9.41 -18.59
C LEU A 25 -7.50 -9.16 -19.50
N HIS A 26 -7.66 -8.36 -20.56
CA HIS A 26 -6.56 -8.02 -21.48
C HIS A 26 -5.44 -7.26 -20.76
N ALA A 27 -5.77 -6.22 -20.00
CA ALA A 27 -4.80 -5.44 -19.23
C ALA A 27 -4.12 -6.30 -18.15
N GLY A 28 -4.90 -7.15 -17.46
CA GLY A 28 -4.40 -8.06 -16.44
C GLY A 28 -3.40 -9.06 -17.00
N ILE A 29 -3.76 -9.78 -18.08
CA ILE A 29 -2.86 -10.78 -18.66
C ILE A 29 -1.62 -10.15 -19.32
N LYS A 30 -1.77 -8.99 -19.96
CA LYS A 30 -0.63 -8.25 -20.51
C LYS A 30 0.33 -7.81 -19.43
N GLY A 31 -0.17 -7.20 -18.36
CA GLY A 31 0.64 -6.77 -17.23
C GLY A 31 1.36 -7.93 -16.54
N LEU A 32 0.69 -9.07 -16.36
CA LEU A 32 1.30 -10.28 -15.81
C LEU A 32 2.37 -10.87 -16.74
N TRP A 33 2.10 -10.95 -18.04
CA TRP A 33 3.06 -11.48 -19.01
C TRP A 33 4.35 -10.65 -19.08
N GLU A 34 4.20 -9.33 -19.21
CA GLU A 34 5.32 -8.39 -19.29
C GLU A 34 6.13 -8.33 -17.99
N ALA A 35 5.47 -8.48 -16.84
CA ALA A 35 6.15 -8.46 -15.55
C ALA A 35 6.88 -9.78 -15.24
N PHE A 36 6.27 -10.93 -15.53
CA PHE A 36 6.75 -12.22 -15.03
C PHE A 36 7.43 -13.11 -16.09
N TRP A 37 7.13 -12.95 -17.39
CA TRP A 37 7.68 -13.82 -18.46
C TRP A 37 8.53 -13.08 -19.49
N SER A 38 8.05 -11.99 -20.09
CA SER A 38 8.83 -11.27 -21.13
C SER A 38 8.23 -9.92 -21.47
N GLN A 39 9.06 -8.87 -21.47
CA GLN A 39 8.70 -7.57 -22.06
C GLN A 39 8.94 -7.52 -23.58
N ASP A 40 9.88 -8.32 -24.09
CA ASP A 40 10.32 -8.25 -25.50
C ASP A 40 9.55 -9.20 -26.43
N GLU A 41 8.89 -10.23 -25.87
CA GLU A 41 8.14 -11.22 -26.64
C GLU A 41 6.64 -10.86 -26.69
N PRO A 42 6.00 -10.99 -27.87
CA PRO A 42 4.57 -10.70 -27.99
C PRO A 42 3.76 -11.63 -27.10
N MET A 43 2.83 -11.07 -26.33
CA MET A 43 1.93 -11.83 -25.48
C MET A 43 1.13 -12.86 -26.32
N PRO A 44 1.17 -14.15 -25.98
CA PRO A 44 0.56 -15.21 -26.79
C PRO A 44 -0.95 -15.37 -26.54
N PHE A 45 -1.61 -14.38 -25.95
CA PHE A 45 -3.00 -14.46 -25.50
C PHE A 45 -3.90 -13.39 -26.11
N SER A 46 -5.20 -13.64 -26.13
CA SER A 46 -6.26 -12.67 -26.46
C SER A 46 -7.47 -12.89 -25.55
N ALA A 47 -8.26 -11.84 -25.33
CA ALA A 47 -9.54 -11.93 -24.64
C ALA A 47 -10.66 -11.96 -25.69
N ALA A 48 -11.70 -12.76 -25.47
CA ALA A 48 -12.88 -12.78 -26.33
C ALA A 48 -14.14 -13.26 -25.59
N CYS A 49 -15.29 -12.70 -25.92
CA CYS A 49 -16.58 -13.05 -25.35
C CYS A 49 -17.16 -14.34 -25.91
N LEU A 50 -17.69 -15.18 -25.02
CA LEU A 50 -18.38 -16.42 -25.31
C LEU A 50 -19.86 -16.15 -25.63
N TYR A 51 -20.30 -16.62 -26.80
CA TYR A 51 -21.69 -16.55 -27.22
C TYR A 51 -22.42 -17.88 -26.95
N ASN A 52 -23.45 -17.83 -26.10
CA ASN A 52 -24.14 -19.00 -25.57
C ASN A 52 -24.81 -19.86 -26.67
N ALA A 53 -25.40 -19.24 -27.70
CA ALA A 53 -26.19 -19.98 -28.69
C ALA A 53 -25.37 -20.93 -29.57
N ASN A 54 -24.08 -20.65 -29.78
CA ASN A 54 -23.20 -21.50 -30.60
C ASN A 54 -21.89 -21.89 -29.90
N MET A 55 -21.68 -21.44 -28.66
CA MET A 55 -20.52 -21.71 -27.83
C MET A 55 -19.18 -21.33 -28.49
N LYS A 56 -19.18 -20.25 -29.31
CA LYS A 56 -18.00 -19.69 -29.97
C LYS A 56 -17.58 -18.37 -29.34
N PHE A 57 -16.32 -18.00 -29.54
CA PHE A 57 -15.75 -16.76 -29.04
C PHE A 57 -15.73 -15.67 -30.12
N TYR A 58 -16.06 -14.45 -29.71
CA TYR A 58 -16.11 -13.24 -30.54
C TYR A 58 -15.56 -12.07 -29.72
N GLN A 59 -14.86 -11.12 -30.35
CA GLN A 59 -14.56 -9.84 -29.69
C GLN A 59 -15.87 -9.14 -29.31
N ALA A 60 -15.92 -8.51 -28.13
CA ALA A 60 -17.11 -7.84 -27.64
C ALA A 60 -17.67 -6.82 -28.64
N GLU A 61 -16.82 -5.97 -29.20
CA GLU A 61 -17.22 -4.95 -30.17
C GLU A 61 -17.91 -5.55 -31.39
N ASN A 62 -17.35 -6.64 -31.93
CA ASN A 62 -17.91 -7.37 -33.06
C ASN A 62 -19.23 -8.06 -32.69
N ALA A 63 -19.38 -8.59 -31.48
CA ALA A 63 -20.63 -9.20 -31.05
C ALA A 63 -21.73 -8.15 -30.83
N ILE A 64 -21.38 -6.99 -30.25
CA ILE A 64 -22.27 -5.86 -30.00
C ILE A 64 -22.73 -5.24 -31.33
N ALA A 65 -21.80 -4.95 -32.24
CA ALA A 65 -22.11 -4.39 -33.56
C ALA A 65 -23.03 -5.31 -34.41
N ASN A 66 -22.95 -6.63 -34.19
CA ASN A 66 -23.79 -7.62 -34.86
C ASN A 66 -25.11 -7.93 -34.13
N GLY A 67 -25.47 -7.15 -33.09
CA GLY A 67 -26.73 -7.32 -32.33
C GLY A 67 -26.81 -8.62 -31.52
N ARG A 68 -25.66 -9.21 -31.15
CA ARG A 68 -25.59 -10.49 -30.42
C ARG A 68 -25.41 -10.35 -28.92
N LEU A 69 -25.66 -9.16 -28.37
CA LEU A 69 -25.43 -8.83 -26.98
C LEU A 69 -26.17 -9.79 -26.01
N GLY A 70 -27.47 -10.00 -26.21
CA GLY A 70 -28.30 -10.82 -25.32
C GLY A 70 -27.94 -12.31 -25.26
N GLY A 71 -26.96 -12.77 -26.07
CA GLY A 71 -26.43 -14.13 -26.02
C GLY A 71 -25.00 -14.22 -25.50
N LEU A 72 -24.36 -13.13 -25.08
CA LEU A 72 -23.04 -13.18 -24.45
C LEU A 72 -23.18 -13.71 -23.01
N CYS A 73 -22.42 -14.75 -22.67
CA CYS A 73 -22.53 -15.41 -21.36
C CYS A 73 -21.23 -15.42 -20.54
N GLY A 74 -20.11 -14.98 -21.11
CA GLY A 74 -18.83 -14.84 -20.41
C GLY A 74 -17.72 -14.31 -21.32
N THR A 75 -16.52 -14.11 -20.78
CA THR A 75 -15.32 -13.68 -21.51
C THR A 75 -14.16 -14.61 -21.17
N GLY A 76 -13.50 -15.15 -22.19
CA GLY A 76 -12.40 -16.10 -22.06
C GLY A 76 -11.06 -15.47 -22.38
N ILE A 77 -10.00 -15.98 -21.73
CA ILE A 77 -8.61 -15.76 -22.14
C ILE A 77 -8.18 -16.95 -23.00
N LEU A 78 -7.75 -16.69 -24.24
CA LEU A 78 -7.44 -17.71 -25.22
C LEU A 78 -6.00 -17.60 -25.73
N LEU A 79 -5.42 -18.75 -26.10
CA LEU A 79 -4.17 -18.79 -26.86
C LEU A 79 -4.36 -18.25 -28.27
N ASN A 80 -3.47 -17.34 -28.67
CA ASN A 80 -3.40 -16.81 -30.02
C ASN A 80 -2.99 -17.93 -30.97
N ASN A 81 -3.88 -18.29 -31.90
CA ASN A 81 -3.62 -19.30 -32.91
C ASN A 81 -4.02 -18.76 -34.28
N SER A 82 -3.05 -18.54 -35.15
CA SER A 82 -3.25 -18.03 -36.51
C SER A 82 -4.14 -18.92 -37.38
N ARG A 83 -4.28 -20.21 -37.04
CA ARG A 83 -5.17 -21.15 -37.75
C ARG A 83 -6.63 -21.07 -37.27
N HIS A 84 -6.86 -20.54 -36.07
CA HIS A 84 -8.17 -20.48 -35.42
C HIS A 84 -8.38 -19.12 -34.74
N PRO A 85 -8.61 -18.05 -35.51
CA PRO A 85 -8.73 -16.69 -34.98
C PRO A 85 -9.95 -16.48 -34.08
N HIS A 86 -10.99 -17.33 -34.19
CA HIS A 86 -12.18 -17.28 -33.34
C HIS A 86 -12.06 -18.10 -32.05
N GLY A 87 -10.86 -18.63 -31.75
CA GLY A 87 -10.63 -19.43 -30.55
C GLY A 87 -11.29 -20.81 -30.57
N LYS A 88 -10.75 -21.73 -29.76
CA LYS A 88 -11.34 -23.04 -29.49
C LYS A 88 -11.32 -23.32 -28.00
N TRP A 89 -12.18 -24.23 -27.55
CA TRP A 89 -12.28 -24.61 -26.14
C TRP A 89 -10.98 -25.20 -25.57
N ASP A 90 -10.17 -25.85 -26.40
CA ASP A 90 -8.85 -26.36 -26.00
C ASP A 90 -7.75 -25.29 -25.95
N HIS A 91 -8.02 -24.09 -26.47
CA HIS A 91 -7.14 -22.92 -26.36
C HIS A 91 -7.47 -22.03 -25.16
N LEU A 92 -8.53 -22.35 -24.41
CA LEU A 92 -9.03 -21.53 -23.31
C LEU A 92 -8.18 -21.72 -22.06
N LEU A 93 -7.55 -20.65 -21.57
CA LEU A 93 -6.81 -20.63 -20.30
C LEU A 93 -7.76 -20.50 -19.12
N GLU A 94 -8.65 -19.53 -19.21
CA GLU A 94 -9.53 -19.09 -18.12
C GLU A 94 -10.84 -18.56 -18.71
N LEU A 95 -11.96 -18.74 -18.00
CA LEU A 95 -13.27 -18.24 -18.38
C LEU A 95 -13.87 -17.38 -17.28
N THR A 96 -14.36 -16.20 -17.63
CA THR A 96 -15.06 -15.27 -16.74
C THR A 96 -16.54 -15.26 -17.02
N LEU A 97 -17.36 -15.50 -16.00
CA LEU A 97 -18.82 -15.45 -16.08
C LEU A 97 -19.34 -14.13 -15.50
N LEU A 98 -20.01 -13.34 -16.34
CA LEU A 98 -20.67 -12.10 -15.94
C LEU A 98 -22.11 -12.38 -15.50
N ARG A 99 -22.44 -12.27 -14.21
CA ARG A 99 -23.81 -12.48 -13.70
C ARG A 99 -24.26 -11.26 -12.88
N THR A 100 -25.56 -11.01 -12.85
CA THR A 100 -26.14 -9.82 -12.20
C THR A 100 -26.11 -9.87 -10.67
N ASP A 101 -26.07 -11.08 -10.09
CA ASP A 101 -25.92 -11.29 -8.66
C ASP A 101 -25.13 -12.58 -8.43
N ILE A 102 -23.86 -12.43 -8.08
CA ILE A 102 -23.01 -13.58 -7.78
C ILE A 102 -23.10 -14.01 -6.32
N ARG A 103 -23.67 -13.22 -5.40
CA ARG A 103 -23.71 -13.52 -3.96
C ARG A 103 -24.96 -14.34 -3.59
N GLY A 104 -24.83 -15.20 -2.57
CA GLY A 104 -25.97 -15.92 -2.00
C GLY A 104 -26.81 -15.05 -1.05
N LEU A 105 -28.14 -15.12 -1.15
CA LEU A 105 -29.11 -14.39 -0.29
C LEU A 105 -29.22 -14.93 1.16
N ALA A 106 -28.36 -15.86 1.59
CA ALA A 106 -28.47 -16.50 2.89
C ALA A 106 -27.81 -15.65 4.00
N VAL A 107 -28.63 -15.19 4.95
CA VAL A 107 -28.20 -14.39 6.11
C VAL A 107 -27.09 -15.12 6.88
N GLY A 108 -25.87 -14.56 6.83
CA GLY A 108 -24.70 -15.06 7.54
C GLY A 108 -23.62 -15.72 6.67
N SER A 109 -23.82 -15.83 5.34
CA SER A 109 -22.85 -16.39 4.39
C SER A 109 -22.51 -15.44 3.24
N ASP A 110 -22.37 -14.14 3.50
CA ASP A 110 -22.27 -13.05 2.50
C ASP A 110 -21.05 -13.12 1.55
N CYS A 111 -20.24 -14.18 1.62
CA CYS A 111 -18.99 -14.35 0.87
C CYS A 111 -18.99 -15.48 -0.16
N GLN A 112 -20.04 -16.30 -0.26
CA GLN A 112 -20.08 -17.45 -1.19
C GLN A 112 -20.99 -17.22 -2.41
N PRO A 113 -20.66 -17.85 -3.56
CA PRO A 113 -21.49 -17.74 -4.74
C PRO A 113 -22.84 -18.43 -4.58
N SER A 114 -23.85 -17.91 -5.27
CA SER A 114 -25.15 -18.58 -5.32
C SER A 114 -25.02 -19.96 -6.00
N LEU A 115 -25.82 -20.94 -5.54
CA LEU A 115 -25.78 -22.31 -6.07
C LEU A 115 -26.00 -22.40 -7.60
N PRO A 116 -26.89 -21.60 -8.22
CA PRO A 116 -27.04 -21.60 -9.68
C PRO A 116 -25.77 -21.12 -10.41
N VAL A 117 -25.12 -20.08 -9.90
CA VAL A 117 -23.86 -19.54 -10.47
C VAL A 117 -22.73 -20.54 -10.31
N LEU A 118 -22.66 -21.22 -9.16
CA LEU A 118 -21.67 -22.29 -8.95
C LEU A 118 -21.90 -23.47 -9.89
N GLY A 119 -23.16 -23.91 -10.07
CA GLY A 119 -23.50 -24.99 -11.00
C GLY A 119 -23.09 -24.67 -12.45
N GLU A 120 -23.29 -23.42 -12.86
CA GLU A 120 -22.86 -22.95 -14.18
C GLU A 120 -21.33 -22.88 -14.31
N ALA A 121 -20.62 -22.41 -13.28
CA ALA A 121 -19.16 -22.43 -13.25
C ALA A 121 -18.62 -23.87 -13.39
N LEU A 122 -19.21 -24.83 -12.69
CA LEU A 122 -18.84 -26.24 -12.78
C LEU A 122 -19.11 -26.83 -14.16
N PHE A 123 -20.23 -26.47 -14.79
CA PHE A 123 -20.52 -26.88 -16.16
C PHE A 123 -19.43 -26.43 -17.14
N TYR A 124 -19.01 -25.17 -17.06
CA TYR A 124 -17.95 -24.64 -17.91
C TYR A 124 -16.58 -25.23 -17.57
N ALA A 125 -16.28 -25.44 -16.30
CA ALA A 125 -15.03 -26.07 -15.85
C ALA A 125 -14.88 -27.49 -16.41
N ILE A 126 -15.92 -28.34 -16.30
CA ILE A 126 -15.90 -29.70 -16.87
C ILE A 126 -15.71 -29.65 -18.39
N ARG A 127 -16.38 -28.71 -19.07
CA ARG A 127 -16.22 -28.51 -20.51
C ARG A 127 -14.79 -28.14 -20.90
N MET A 128 -14.14 -27.26 -20.12
CA MET A 128 -12.73 -26.90 -20.31
C MET A 128 -11.81 -28.10 -20.12
N LEU A 129 -12.00 -28.84 -19.03
CA LEU A 129 -11.20 -30.05 -18.74
C LEU A 129 -11.36 -31.11 -19.84
N LEU A 130 -12.59 -31.35 -20.31
CA LEU A 130 -12.87 -32.25 -21.44
C LEU A 130 -12.24 -31.77 -22.75
N ALA A 131 -12.32 -30.48 -23.04
CA ALA A 131 -11.71 -29.93 -24.25
C ALA A 131 -10.18 -30.08 -24.24
N ARG A 132 -9.55 -29.85 -23.09
CA ARG A 132 -8.10 -30.07 -22.88
C ARG A 132 -7.73 -31.55 -22.99
N SER A 133 -8.51 -32.46 -22.40
CA SER A 133 -8.22 -33.91 -22.44
C SER A 133 -8.42 -34.53 -23.81
N LEU A 134 -9.37 -34.02 -24.61
CA LEU A 134 -9.66 -34.52 -25.96
C LEU A 134 -8.81 -33.85 -27.04
N SER A 135 -8.13 -32.75 -26.72
CA SER A 135 -7.26 -32.07 -27.69
C SER A 135 -6.02 -32.91 -27.99
N ARG A 136 -5.62 -32.92 -29.27
CA ARG A 136 -4.35 -33.50 -29.70
C ARG A 136 -3.17 -32.54 -29.46
N LEU A 137 -3.46 -31.31 -29.03
CA LEU A 137 -2.49 -30.26 -28.79
C LEU A 137 -2.20 -30.22 -27.28
N SER A 138 -1.04 -30.71 -26.87
CA SER A 138 -0.61 -30.71 -25.47
C SER A 138 -0.04 -29.34 -25.08
N PHE A 139 -0.89 -28.31 -25.02
CA PHE A 139 -0.50 -26.96 -24.60
C PHE A 139 -0.28 -26.85 -23.09
N PHE A 140 -0.93 -27.71 -22.30
CA PHE A 140 -0.87 -27.69 -20.85
C PHE A 140 -0.19 -28.98 -20.36
N PRO A 141 0.92 -28.89 -19.59
CA PRO A 141 1.58 -30.04 -18.99
C PRO A 141 0.69 -30.78 -17.98
N ASP A 142 -0.18 -30.04 -17.28
CA ASP A 142 -1.22 -30.60 -16.41
C ASP A 142 -2.60 -30.09 -16.85
N PRO A 143 -3.40 -30.91 -17.55
CA PRO A 143 -4.74 -30.54 -18.00
C PRO A 143 -5.81 -30.71 -16.90
N SER A 144 -5.46 -31.17 -15.69
CA SER A 144 -6.43 -31.58 -14.66
C SER A 144 -6.99 -30.41 -13.83
N THR A 145 -6.47 -29.20 -14.01
CA THR A 145 -6.87 -28.02 -13.23
C THR A 145 -7.37 -26.90 -14.13
N VAL A 146 -8.51 -26.30 -13.78
CA VAL A 146 -9.09 -25.12 -14.45
C VAL A 146 -9.57 -24.08 -13.45
N PHE A 147 -9.57 -22.83 -13.89
CA PHE A 147 -10.09 -21.69 -13.13
C PHE A 147 -11.25 -21.04 -13.89
N VAL A 148 -12.31 -20.73 -13.16
CA VAL A 148 -13.47 -19.98 -13.65
C VAL A 148 -13.67 -18.78 -12.75
N LEU A 149 -13.65 -17.59 -13.35
CA LEU A 149 -13.87 -16.33 -12.67
C LEU A 149 -15.36 -16.00 -12.64
N LEU A 150 -15.83 -15.49 -11.50
CA LEU A 150 -17.20 -15.03 -11.31
C LEU A 150 -17.15 -13.52 -11.10
N VAL A 151 -17.90 -12.75 -11.89
CA VAL A 151 -17.88 -11.29 -11.84
C VAL A 151 -19.30 -10.75 -11.96
N ASP A 152 -19.61 -9.73 -11.16
CA ASP A 152 -20.77 -8.86 -11.34
C ASP A 152 -20.33 -7.39 -11.47
N SER A 153 -21.29 -6.47 -11.48
CA SER A 153 -21.03 -5.02 -11.60
C SER A 153 -20.19 -4.38 -10.47
N GLN A 154 -19.95 -5.09 -9.37
CA GLN A 154 -19.25 -4.60 -8.17
C GLN A 154 -18.19 -5.58 -7.61
N TYR A 155 -18.44 -6.88 -7.72
CA TYR A 155 -17.74 -7.94 -7.03
C TYR A 155 -17.19 -8.99 -7.99
N GLY A 156 -16.27 -9.80 -7.49
CA GLY A 156 -15.90 -11.04 -8.14
C GLY A 156 -15.21 -12.04 -7.23
N GLY A 157 -14.98 -13.22 -7.80
CA GLY A 157 -14.42 -14.38 -7.13
C GLY A 157 -13.93 -15.41 -8.14
N VAL A 158 -13.39 -16.51 -7.61
CA VAL A 158 -12.70 -17.56 -8.36
C VAL A 158 -13.21 -18.92 -7.91
N VAL A 159 -13.52 -19.79 -8.88
CA VAL A 159 -13.79 -21.21 -8.70
C VAL A 159 -12.65 -22.00 -9.35
N LYS A 160 -11.92 -22.75 -8.53
CA LYS A 160 -10.88 -23.69 -8.98
C LYS A 160 -11.46 -25.09 -8.99
N VAL A 161 -11.32 -25.79 -10.11
CA VAL A 161 -11.75 -27.20 -10.25
C VAL A 161 -10.55 -28.03 -10.66
N GLU A 162 -10.25 -29.05 -9.86
CA GLU A 162 -9.18 -30.01 -10.11
C GLU A 162 -9.78 -31.40 -10.22
N GLY A 163 -9.37 -32.21 -11.20
CA GLY A 163 -9.84 -33.58 -11.31
C GLY A 163 -9.36 -34.30 -12.57
N ASP A 164 -9.29 -35.61 -12.45
CA ASP A 164 -8.91 -36.49 -13.57
C ASP A 164 -10.15 -36.89 -14.37
N VAL A 165 -10.31 -36.28 -15.55
CA VAL A 165 -11.46 -36.51 -16.44
C VAL A 165 -11.47 -37.93 -17.03
N SER A 166 -10.35 -38.68 -16.98
CA SER A 166 -10.34 -40.08 -17.43
C SER A 166 -11.25 -40.98 -16.58
N LYS A 167 -11.60 -40.54 -15.37
CA LYS A 167 -12.54 -41.23 -14.46
C LYS A 167 -14.00 -40.83 -14.69
N LEU A 168 -14.28 -39.95 -15.66
CA LEU A 168 -15.66 -39.60 -16.01
C LEU A 168 -16.29 -40.75 -16.79
N ASN A 169 -17.34 -41.35 -16.23
CA ASN A 169 -18.16 -42.33 -16.94
C ASN A 169 -18.93 -41.60 -18.06
N PHE A 170 -18.92 -42.13 -19.27
CA PHE A 170 -19.66 -41.55 -20.40
C PHE A 170 -20.90 -42.40 -20.72
N ASP A 171 -22.05 -42.00 -20.20
CA ASP A 171 -23.36 -42.46 -20.68
C ASP A 171 -24.05 -41.34 -21.46
N VAL A 172 -24.26 -41.56 -22.76
CA VAL A 172 -24.91 -40.60 -23.67
C VAL A 172 -26.35 -40.31 -23.25
N ASN A 173 -27.00 -41.24 -22.55
CA ASN A 173 -28.36 -41.06 -22.06
C ASN A 173 -28.42 -40.33 -20.71
N ASN A 174 -27.27 -40.14 -20.04
CA ASN A 174 -27.25 -39.59 -18.69
C ASN A 174 -26.03 -38.71 -18.38
N VAL A 175 -25.65 -37.86 -19.33
CA VAL A 175 -24.43 -37.03 -19.28
C VAL A 175 -24.35 -36.17 -18.02
N TYR A 176 -25.47 -35.64 -17.53
CA TYR A 176 -25.50 -34.77 -16.35
C TYR A 176 -25.31 -35.53 -15.03
N GLU A 177 -25.89 -36.73 -14.90
CA GLU A 177 -25.69 -37.57 -13.71
C GLU A 177 -24.25 -38.07 -13.65
N CYS A 178 -23.68 -38.48 -14.78
CA CYS A 178 -22.26 -38.83 -14.87
C CYS A 178 -21.33 -37.68 -14.47
N ALA A 179 -21.63 -36.45 -14.95
CA ALA A 179 -20.88 -35.26 -14.58
C ALA A 179 -21.01 -34.94 -13.08
N ALA A 180 -22.21 -35.07 -12.51
CA ALA A 180 -22.45 -34.86 -11.09
C ALA A 180 -21.72 -35.91 -10.22
N GLU A 181 -21.75 -37.18 -10.61
CA GLU A 181 -21.03 -38.26 -9.95
C GLU A 181 -19.52 -38.00 -9.97
N TRP A 182 -18.98 -37.60 -11.11
CA TRP A 182 -17.56 -37.24 -11.23
C TRP A 182 -17.19 -36.04 -10.36
N VAL A 183 -18.03 -35.00 -10.33
CA VAL A 183 -17.80 -33.85 -9.44
C VAL A 183 -17.74 -34.29 -7.99
N GLN A 184 -18.64 -35.17 -7.54
CA GLN A 184 -18.70 -35.62 -6.15
C GLN A 184 -17.54 -36.55 -5.77
N ASN A 185 -17.14 -37.46 -6.66
CA ASN A 185 -16.23 -38.56 -6.31
C ASN A 185 -14.80 -38.39 -6.86
N HIS A 186 -14.60 -37.54 -7.86
CA HIS A 186 -13.36 -37.48 -8.64
C HIS A 186 -12.84 -36.06 -8.88
N SER A 187 -13.47 -35.04 -8.28
CA SER A 187 -13.02 -33.66 -8.36
C SER A 187 -12.74 -33.03 -6.99
N ARG A 188 -11.89 -32.01 -6.98
CA ARG A 188 -11.68 -31.10 -5.85
C ARG A 188 -12.06 -29.70 -6.30
N ILE A 189 -13.11 -29.16 -5.68
CA ILE A 189 -13.59 -27.81 -5.94
C ILE A 189 -13.17 -26.90 -4.80
N SER A 190 -12.51 -25.79 -5.13
CA SER A 190 -12.19 -24.73 -4.18
C SER A 190 -12.84 -23.43 -4.65
N VAL A 191 -13.62 -22.81 -3.77
CA VAL A 191 -14.31 -21.56 -4.06
C VAL A 191 -13.76 -20.49 -3.14
N SER A 192 -13.33 -19.38 -3.74
CA SER A 192 -12.81 -18.24 -3.01
C SER A 192 -13.93 -17.32 -2.52
N PRO A 193 -13.68 -16.49 -1.49
CA PRO A 193 -14.62 -15.46 -1.07
C PRO A 193 -14.88 -14.42 -2.18
N ILE A 194 -16.10 -13.87 -2.21
CA ILE A 194 -16.50 -12.83 -3.16
C ILE A 194 -16.19 -11.44 -2.62
N TYR A 195 -15.21 -10.78 -3.24
CA TYR A 195 -14.75 -9.44 -2.85
C TYR A 195 -15.01 -8.40 -3.93
N ARG A 196 -14.93 -7.13 -3.54
CA ARG A 196 -15.13 -6.01 -4.46
C ARG A 196 -13.95 -5.93 -5.43
N ILE A 197 -14.26 -5.70 -6.72
CA ILE A 197 -13.26 -5.54 -7.80
C ILE A 197 -13.38 -4.14 -8.43
N TRP A 198 -14.61 -3.65 -8.57
CA TRP A 198 -14.89 -2.39 -9.26
C TRP A 198 -15.10 -1.25 -8.27
N ASN A 199 -14.45 -0.10 -8.53
CA ASN A 199 -14.71 1.12 -7.78
C ASN A 199 -16.07 1.74 -8.19
N LYS A 200 -16.49 2.82 -7.51
CA LYS A 200 -17.77 3.49 -7.81
C LYS A 200 -17.83 4.05 -9.24
N LEU A 201 -16.69 4.28 -9.90
CA LEU A 201 -16.62 4.75 -11.29
C LEU A 201 -16.69 3.60 -12.30
N GLY A 202 -16.32 2.38 -11.91
CA GLY A 202 -16.39 1.17 -12.75
C GLY A 202 -15.04 0.67 -13.20
N ASN A 203 -13.97 1.27 -12.71
CA ASN A 203 -12.61 0.84 -12.97
C ASN A 203 -12.24 -0.25 -11.96
N ALA A 204 -11.44 -1.22 -12.41
CA ALA A 204 -10.85 -2.20 -11.52
C ALA A 204 -9.93 -1.48 -10.52
N ASN A 205 -10.10 -1.78 -9.23
CA ASN A 205 -9.15 -1.35 -8.22
C ASN A 205 -8.07 -2.43 -8.08
N TRP A 206 -6.96 -2.26 -8.80
CA TRP A 206 -5.90 -3.25 -8.92
C TRP A 206 -5.24 -3.67 -7.60
N GLY A 207 -5.38 -2.85 -6.54
CA GLY A 207 -4.87 -3.15 -5.19
C GLY A 207 -5.89 -3.81 -4.25
N ASP A 208 -7.17 -3.94 -4.66
CA ASP A 208 -8.17 -4.60 -3.83
C ASP A 208 -7.97 -6.12 -3.84
N ILE A 209 -8.26 -6.76 -2.69
CA ILE A 209 -8.14 -8.22 -2.50
C ILE A 209 -8.90 -8.98 -3.60
N GLY A 210 -10.07 -8.49 -4.03
CA GLY A 210 -10.85 -9.12 -5.08
C GLY A 210 -10.16 -9.11 -6.44
N ALA A 211 -9.57 -7.97 -6.82
CA ALA A 211 -8.84 -7.85 -8.09
C ALA A 211 -7.56 -8.69 -8.07
N LEU A 212 -6.82 -8.67 -6.96
CA LEU A 212 -5.61 -9.48 -6.77
C LEU A 212 -5.91 -10.97 -6.82
N GLN A 213 -7.03 -11.42 -6.24
CA GLN A 213 -7.45 -12.82 -6.26
C GLN A 213 -7.75 -13.31 -7.68
N VAL A 214 -8.40 -12.47 -8.50
CA VAL A 214 -8.66 -12.78 -9.91
C VAL A 214 -7.33 -12.82 -10.70
N LEU A 215 -6.47 -11.82 -10.53
CA LEU A 215 -5.16 -11.80 -11.18
C LEU A 215 -4.28 -12.99 -10.79
N PHE A 216 -4.38 -13.45 -9.54
CA PHE A 216 -3.64 -14.61 -9.06
C PHE A 216 -4.11 -15.91 -9.73
N ALA A 217 -5.41 -16.05 -9.99
CA ALA A 217 -5.96 -17.15 -10.78
C ALA A 217 -5.45 -17.10 -12.23
N THR A 218 -5.48 -15.92 -12.85
CA THR A 218 -4.92 -15.70 -14.19
C THR A 218 -3.42 -16.01 -14.24
N PHE A 219 -2.64 -15.58 -13.24
CA PHE A 219 -1.22 -15.89 -13.11
C PHE A 219 -0.96 -17.40 -13.08
N HIS A 220 -1.73 -18.15 -12.30
CA HIS A 220 -1.63 -19.61 -12.28
C HIS A 220 -2.01 -20.24 -13.62
N CYS A 221 -2.98 -19.69 -14.35
CA CYS A 221 -3.31 -20.15 -15.70
C CYS A 221 -2.15 -19.93 -16.69
N ILE A 222 -1.46 -18.77 -16.61
CA ILE A 222 -0.28 -18.50 -17.43
C ILE A 222 0.85 -19.46 -17.06
N MET A 223 1.08 -19.69 -15.76
CA MET A 223 2.11 -20.61 -15.27
C MET A 223 1.86 -22.06 -15.70
N GLN A 224 0.59 -22.50 -15.72
CA GLN A 224 0.20 -23.80 -16.27
C GLN A 224 0.53 -23.94 -17.76
N TYR A 225 0.54 -22.85 -18.51
CA TYR A 225 0.84 -22.88 -19.95
C TYR A 225 2.33 -22.65 -20.24
N ALA A 226 2.89 -21.54 -19.76
CA ALA A 226 4.22 -21.04 -20.08
C ALA A 226 5.32 -21.57 -19.14
N GLY A 227 4.97 -22.34 -18.11
CA GLY A 227 5.90 -22.79 -17.08
C GLY A 227 6.24 -21.71 -16.05
N MET A 228 7.29 -21.94 -15.27
CA MET A 228 7.68 -21.01 -14.20
C MET A 228 8.01 -19.62 -14.75
N PRO A 229 7.61 -18.54 -14.05
CA PRO A 229 7.95 -17.18 -14.46
C PRO A 229 9.48 -16.96 -14.40
N LYS A 230 9.99 -16.04 -15.22
CA LYS A 230 11.41 -15.64 -15.22
C LYS A 230 11.76 -14.73 -14.05
N HIS A 231 10.78 -13.94 -13.58
CA HIS A 231 10.90 -13.09 -12.41
C HIS A 231 9.99 -13.61 -11.32
N SER A 232 10.47 -13.68 -10.09
CA SER A 232 9.63 -13.94 -8.93
C SER A 232 8.88 -12.67 -8.51
N VAL A 233 7.87 -12.83 -7.64
CA VAL A 233 7.15 -11.66 -7.08
C VAL A 233 8.12 -10.82 -6.24
N GLU A 234 9.06 -11.50 -5.58
CA GLU A 234 10.12 -10.94 -4.76
C GLU A 234 11.11 -10.12 -5.61
N ASP A 235 11.51 -10.62 -6.78
CA ASP A 235 12.37 -9.89 -7.72
C ASP A 235 11.71 -8.60 -8.23
N LEU A 236 10.41 -8.67 -8.55
CA LEU A 236 9.65 -7.50 -9.00
C LEU A 236 9.40 -6.49 -7.88
N ALA A 237 9.32 -6.94 -6.63
CA ALA A 237 9.23 -6.08 -5.47
C ALA A 237 10.57 -5.39 -5.17
N ALA A 238 11.70 -6.11 -5.32
CA ALA A 238 13.04 -5.56 -5.15
C ALA A 238 13.38 -4.50 -6.21
N ASP A 239 13.01 -4.73 -7.47
CA ASP A 239 13.22 -3.77 -8.57
C ASP A 239 12.09 -2.72 -8.66
N HIS A 240 11.09 -2.77 -7.77
CA HIS A 240 9.94 -1.86 -7.80
C HIS A 240 10.38 -0.39 -7.75
N SER A 241 11.23 -0.03 -6.78
CA SER A 241 11.73 1.34 -6.60
C SER A 241 12.49 1.86 -7.82
N SER A 242 13.31 1.01 -8.43
CA SER A 242 14.08 1.28 -9.65
C SER A 242 13.17 1.48 -10.86
N ARG A 243 12.20 0.58 -11.10
CA ARG A 243 11.20 0.74 -12.18
C ARG A 243 10.34 1.97 -12.00
N LEU A 244 9.99 2.31 -10.76
CA LEU A 244 9.25 3.52 -10.45
C LEU A 244 10.09 4.76 -10.74
N GLN A 245 11.37 4.75 -10.39
CA GLN A 245 12.32 5.81 -10.72
C GLN A 245 12.53 5.96 -12.24
N THR A 246 12.64 4.87 -12.98
CA THR A 246 12.73 4.89 -14.46
C THR A 246 11.46 5.49 -15.08
N ARG A 247 10.27 5.06 -14.63
CA ARG A 247 9.00 5.67 -15.08
C ARG A 247 8.87 7.15 -14.68
N ARG A 248 9.44 7.56 -13.53
CA ARG A 248 9.52 8.97 -13.14
C ARG A 248 10.41 9.76 -14.10
N ILE A 249 11.57 9.21 -14.47
CA ILE A 249 12.51 9.84 -15.42
C ILE A 249 11.88 9.93 -16.82
N GLU A 250 11.22 8.87 -17.31
CA GLU A 250 10.50 8.87 -18.59
C GLU A 250 9.38 9.91 -18.64
N ARG A 251 8.63 10.07 -17.54
CA ARG A 251 7.60 11.12 -17.42
C ARG A 251 8.20 12.52 -17.34
N GLN A 252 9.37 12.71 -16.72
CA GLN A 252 10.07 14.00 -16.65
C GLN A 252 10.78 14.38 -17.96
N LEU A 253 11.18 13.41 -18.77
CA LEU A 253 11.84 13.64 -20.07
C LEU A 253 10.89 14.27 -21.12
N GLY A 254 9.59 14.07 -20.97
CA GLY A 254 8.56 14.75 -21.77
C GLY A 254 8.48 16.26 -21.51
N ASP A 255 8.76 16.70 -20.27
CA ASP A 255 8.63 18.09 -19.82
C ASP A 255 9.92 18.91 -19.98
N THR A 256 11.09 18.27 -20.00
CA THR A 256 12.39 18.97 -20.04
C THR A 256 12.96 19.21 -21.45
N THR A 257 12.36 18.61 -22.48
CA THR A 257 12.91 18.66 -23.85
C THR A 257 12.30 19.76 -24.72
N ARG A 258 12.16 20.98 -24.19
CA ARG A 258 11.85 22.19 -24.98
C ARG A 258 12.77 23.35 -24.66
N VAL A 259 14.08 23.12 -24.64
CA VAL A 259 15.06 24.21 -24.81
C VAL A 259 16.23 23.73 -25.69
N ASN A 260 16.29 24.30 -26.90
CA ASN A 260 17.41 24.33 -27.86
C ASN A 260 17.81 23.07 -28.66
N GLY A 261 17.32 23.02 -29.91
CA GLY A 261 18.15 23.12 -31.13
C GLY A 261 19.28 22.11 -31.39
N ASN A 262 19.00 21.20 -32.33
CA ASN A 262 19.92 20.44 -33.22
C ASN A 262 20.79 19.30 -32.65
N GLY A 263 20.30 18.06 -32.80
CA GLY A 263 21.10 16.83 -32.76
C GLY A 263 20.19 15.59 -32.93
N PRO A 264 20.47 14.65 -33.86
CA PRO A 264 19.48 13.67 -34.32
C PRO A 264 19.52 12.39 -33.47
N PHE A 265 18.49 12.15 -32.66
CA PHE A 265 18.16 10.81 -32.19
C PHE A 265 16.81 10.41 -32.78
N GLN A 266 16.92 9.71 -33.91
CA GLN A 266 15.82 9.20 -34.70
C GLN A 266 15.32 7.90 -34.07
N TYR A 267 14.31 7.96 -33.22
CA TYR A 267 13.53 6.77 -32.88
C TYR A 267 12.74 6.35 -34.13
N GLN A 268 13.16 5.25 -34.75
CA GLN A 268 12.43 4.61 -35.83
C GLN A 268 11.10 4.07 -35.29
N GLN A 269 10.00 4.73 -35.64
CA GLN A 269 8.68 4.11 -35.70
C GLN A 269 8.73 2.89 -36.62
N ARG A 270 8.52 1.69 -36.06
CA ARG A 270 8.04 0.45 -36.70
C ARG A 270 7.67 -0.48 -35.53
N SER A 271 6.45 -0.93 -35.31
CA SER A 271 5.36 -1.32 -36.22
C SER A 271 4.00 -0.86 -35.72
N VAL A 272 3.21 -0.30 -36.63
CA VAL A 272 1.78 -0.01 -36.47
C VAL A 272 0.98 -1.32 -36.34
N SER A 273 0.16 -1.43 -35.30
CA SER A 273 -1.03 -2.29 -35.24
C SER A 273 -2.24 -1.37 -35.11
N PRO A 274 -3.32 -1.53 -35.89
CA PRO A 274 -4.39 -0.54 -35.99
C PRO A 274 -5.57 -0.94 -35.11
N GLU A 275 -5.53 -0.70 -33.79
CA GLU A 275 -6.75 -0.85 -32.96
C GLU A 275 -6.68 -0.16 -31.58
N ILE A 276 -5.72 0.75 -31.39
CA ILE A 276 -5.87 1.84 -30.43
C ILE A 276 -5.67 3.09 -31.26
N VAL A 277 -6.78 3.72 -31.64
CA VAL A 277 -6.71 5.14 -31.98
C VAL A 277 -6.33 5.79 -30.66
N GLU A 278 -5.04 6.06 -30.48
CA GLU A 278 -4.62 7.17 -29.64
C GLU A 278 -5.42 8.35 -30.19
N VAL A 279 -6.49 8.69 -29.49
CA VAL A 279 -7.20 9.93 -29.74
C VAL A 279 -6.11 10.96 -29.63
N GLN A 280 -5.78 11.57 -30.78
CA GLN A 280 -4.94 12.75 -30.80
C GLN A 280 -5.56 13.68 -29.77
N ASP A 281 -4.85 13.86 -28.65
CA ASP A 281 -5.20 14.85 -27.66
C ASP A 281 -5.20 16.18 -28.40
N ASP A 282 -6.38 16.59 -28.86
CA ASP A 282 -6.64 17.97 -29.18
C ASP A 282 -6.38 18.71 -27.89
N TYR A 283 -5.17 19.27 -27.82
CA TYR A 283 -4.65 20.09 -26.74
C TYR A 283 -5.63 21.22 -26.44
N VAL A 284 -6.65 20.95 -25.63
CA VAL A 284 -7.14 21.95 -24.71
C VAL A 284 -5.99 22.12 -23.74
N LYS A 285 -5.25 23.22 -23.89
CA LYS A 285 -4.38 23.76 -22.85
C LYS A 285 -5.16 23.79 -21.54
N VAL A 286 -5.11 22.71 -20.78
CA VAL A 286 -5.21 22.79 -19.34
C VAL A 286 -3.81 23.20 -18.96
N ASP A 287 -3.60 24.50 -18.77
CA ASP A 287 -2.40 24.99 -18.11
C ASP A 287 -2.19 24.09 -16.89
N SER A 288 -1.03 23.44 -16.81
CA SER A 288 -0.60 22.74 -15.62
C SER A 288 -0.70 23.76 -14.49
N LYS A 289 -1.74 23.64 -13.66
CA LYS A 289 -1.92 24.50 -12.49
C LYS A 289 -0.63 24.36 -11.69
N GLU A 290 0.18 25.42 -11.70
CA GLU A 290 1.49 25.48 -11.05
C GLU A 290 1.37 24.82 -9.67
N SER A 291 2.12 23.74 -9.45
CA SER A 291 2.33 23.21 -8.10
C SER A 291 3.18 24.23 -7.35
N MET A 292 2.52 25.26 -6.82
CA MET A 292 3.20 26.30 -6.06
C MET A 292 3.87 25.65 -4.84
N LYS A 293 5.19 25.80 -4.77
CA LYS A 293 6.02 25.33 -3.66
C LYS A 293 5.87 26.34 -2.53
N LEU A 294 5.57 25.88 -1.33
CA LEU A 294 5.69 26.73 -0.15
C LEU A 294 7.16 27.03 0.05
N GLU A 295 7.53 28.30 -0.12
CA GLU A 295 8.88 28.80 0.06
C GLU A 295 8.98 29.56 1.38
N GLU A 296 10.19 29.69 1.89
CA GLU A 296 10.49 30.57 3.01
C GLU A 296 9.91 31.98 2.77
N GLY A 297 9.27 32.53 3.81
CA GLY A 297 8.55 33.81 3.76
C GLY A 297 7.09 33.72 3.32
N SER A 298 6.61 32.57 2.83
CA SER A 298 5.21 32.38 2.43
C SER A 298 4.25 32.47 3.63
N MET A 299 3.09 33.13 3.46
CA MET A 299 2.02 33.14 4.46
C MET A 299 0.93 32.13 4.13
N LEU A 300 0.60 31.28 5.11
CA LEU A 300 -0.42 30.26 5.05
C LEU A 300 -1.54 30.62 6.04
N TRP A 301 -2.77 30.66 5.54
CA TRP A 301 -3.96 30.85 6.36
C TRP A 301 -4.65 29.51 6.58
N LEU A 302 -4.84 29.16 7.85
CA LEU A 302 -5.45 27.92 8.31
C LEU A 302 -6.84 28.20 8.87
N GLU A 303 -7.85 27.49 8.37
CA GLU A 303 -9.17 27.43 8.98
C GLU A 303 -9.25 26.19 9.88
N ASP A 304 -9.30 26.43 11.19
CA ASP A 304 -9.48 25.46 12.27
C ASP A 304 -10.87 25.66 12.91
N SER A 305 -11.30 24.71 13.73
CA SER A 305 -12.50 24.77 14.57
C SER A 305 -12.60 26.02 15.45
N ASP A 306 -11.46 26.58 15.88
CA ASP A 306 -11.37 27.81 16.68
C ASP A 306 -11.37 29.10 15.85
N GLY A 307 -11.38 29.01 14.52
CA GLY A 307 -11.34 30.16 13.60
C GLY A 307 -10.14 30.15 12.65
N GLN A 308 -9.85 31.32 12.07
CA GLN A 308 -8.77 31.49 11.11
C GLN A 308 -7.46 31.90 11.81
N LYS A 309 -6.39 31.15 11.54
CA LYS A 309 -5.05 31.35 12.12
C LYS A 309 -4.04 31.52 10.98
N GLY A 310 -3.18 32.53 11.06
CA GLY A 310 -2.13 32.79 10.06
C GLY A 310 -0.77 32.25 10.50
N TYR A 311 -0.05 31.58 9.60
CA TYR A 311 1.29 31.05 9.83
C TYR A 311 2.24 31.53 8.73
N GLN A 312 3.43 31.99 9.10
CA GLN A 312 4.49 32.35 8.15
C GLN A 312 5.55 31.26 8.13
N ILE A 313 5.85 30.73 6.95
CA ILE A 313 6.90 29.71 6.75
C ILE A 313 8.28 30.36 6.93
N GLN A 314 9.05 29.83 7.86
CA GLN A 314 10.44 30.23 8.14
C GLN A 314 11.44 29.29 7.46
N GLU A 315 11.17 27.99 7.44
CA GLU A 315 12.09 27.01 6.85
C GLU A 315 11.31 25.87 6.19
N VAL A 316 11.89 25.30 5.13
CA VAL A 316 11.35 24.15 4.40
C VAL A 316 12.34 23.00 4.51
N ILE A 317 11.96 21.93 5.21
CA ILE A 317 12.81 20.76 5.43
C ILE A 317 12.26 19.59 4.62
N LYS A 318 13.13 19.00 3.79
CA LYS A 318 12.81 17.86 2.93
C LYS A 318 13.58 16.64 3.42
N THR A 319 12.91 15.75 4.14
CA THR A 319 13.42 14.39 4.33
C THR A 319 12.96 13.55 3.15
N GLY A 320 13.74 12.55 2.73
CA GLY A 320 13.44 11.75 1.54
C GLY A 320 12.05 11.10 1.49
N GLU A 321 11.35 11.02 2.63
CA GLU A 321 9.99 10.49 2.76
C GLU A 321 8.90 11.57 2.96
N LEU A 322 9.22 12.76 3.52
CA LEU A 322 8.26 13.80 3.87
C LEU A 322 8.84 15.22 3.74
N THR A 323 8.01 16.19 3.33
CA THR A 323 8.35 17.61 3.47
C THR A 323 7.59 18.18 4.65
N TYR A 324 8.30 18.79 5.60
CA TYR A 324 7.71 19.54 6.71
C TYR A 324 8.29 20.95 6.77
N TYR A 325 7.55 21.83 7.42
CA TYR A 325 7.83 23.26 7.44
C TYR A 325 8.00 23.72 8.88
N ILE A 326 8.96 24.61 9.11
CA ILE A 326 9.02 25.39 10.34
C ILE A 326 8.26 26.68 10.07
N ALA A 327 7.26 26.97 10.90
CA ALA A 327 6.41 28.13 10.73
C ALA A 327 6.20 28.88 12.05
N SER A 328 6.16 30.20 11.98
CA SER A 328 5.84 31.08 13.11
C SER A 328 4.39 31.52 13.05
N TYR A 329 3.73 31.66 14.21
CA TYR A 329 2.37 32.17 14.25
C TYR A 329 2.37 33.69 13.99
N VAL A 330 1.51 34.17 13.10
CA VAL A 330 1.54 35.60 12.67
C VAL A 330 1.26 36.56 13.83
N GLU A 331 0.41 36.18 14.79
CA GLU A 331 0.10 37.01 15.96
C GLU A 331 1.12 36.85 17.11
N ASP A 332 1.89 35.76 17.11
CA ASP A 332 3.00 35.53 18.04
C ASP A 332 4.24 35.01 17.30
N PRO A 333 5.01 35.92 16.64
CA PRO A 333 6.15 35.53 15.82
C PRO A 333 7.32 34.94 16.61
N GLY A 334 7.26 34.94 17.94
CA GLY A 334 8.34 34.47 18.81
C GLY A 334 8.39 32.95 18.98
N THR A 335 7.37 32.22 18.53
CA THR A 335 7.26 30.78 18.74
C THR A 335 7.22 30.04 17.40
N ASP A 336 8.29 29.30 17.12
CA ASP A 336 8.37 28.41 15.95
C ASP A 336 7.64 27.09 16.19
N LEU A 337 6.95 26.62 15.15
CA LEU A 337 6.08 25.44 15.18
C LEU A 337 6.39 24.52 14.00
N PHE A 338 6.20 23.22 14.21
CA PHE A 338 6.26 22.23 13.14
C PHE A 338 4.93 22.20 12.40
N LEU A 339 4.97 22.35 11.07
CA LEU A 339 3.82 22.40 10.20
C LEU A 339 3.93 21.32 9.12
N TYR A 340 2.93 20.46 9.03
CA TYR A 340 2.77 19.46 7.99
C TYR A 340 1.65 19.86 7.03
N VAL A 341 1.90 19.76 5.73
CA VAL A 341 0.93 20.02 4.67
C VAL A 341 0.67 18.72 3.92
N GLY A 342 -0.57 18.24 3.92
CA GLY A 342 -0.96 17.08 3.10
C GLY A 342 -1.26 17.48 1.65
N SER A 343 -1.77 16.55 0.85
CA SER A 343 -2.14 16.83 -0.55
C SER A 343 -3.59 17.31 -0.68
N HIS A 344 -3.91 18.03 -1.77
CA HIS A 344 -5.23 18.64 -1.95
C HIS A 344 -6.30 17.58 -2.25
N PRO A 345 -7.49 17.58 -1.59
CA PRO A 345 -8.52 16.57 -1.77
C PRO A 345 -9.11 16.45 -3.18
N SER A 346 -8.95 17.46 -4.03
CA SER A 346 -9.46 17.48 -5.42
C SER A 346 -8.43 17.03 -6.46
N GLN A 347 -7.20 16.67 -6.07
CA GLN A 347 -6.30 15.98 -6.98
C GLN A 347 -6.90 14.58 -7.17
N GLN A 348 -7.66 14.42 -8.24
CA GLN A 348 -8.51 13.25 -8.49
C GLN A 348 -7.69 11.99 -8.83
N GLU A 349 -6.38 12.15 -9.04
CA GLU A 349 -5.35 11.11 -8.99
C GLU A 349 -4.08 11.73 -8.41
N PRO A 350 -3.89 11.75 -7.09
CA PRO A 350 -2.61 12.11 -6.51
C PRO A 350 -1.60 11.01 -6.91
N ALA A 351 -0.33 11.36 -7.14
CA ALA A 351 0.70 10.31 -7.19
C ALA A 351 0.63 9.47 -5.91
N TRP A 352 1.06 8.20 -5.92
CA TRP A 352 1.06 7.36 -4.70
C TRP A 352 1.72 8.07 -3.49
N GLU A 353 2.72 8.92 -3.75
CA GLU A 353 3.38 9.80 -2.78
C GLU A 353 2.43 10.84 -2.16
N ASP A 354 1.58 11.48 -2.96
CA ASP A 354 0.60 12.46 -2.51
C ASP A 354 -0.52 11.82 -1.66
N MET A 355 -0.90 10.56 -1.97
CA MET A 355 -1.80 9.81 -1.10
C MET A 355 -1.15 9.42 0.23
N ASN A 356 0.16 9.10 0.23
CA ASN A 356 0.89 8.79 1.45
C ASN A 356 1.01 10.03 2.35
N LEU A 357 1.37 11.20 1.80
CA LEU A 357 1.42 12.48 2.50
C LEU A 357 0.06 12.88 3.07
N TRP A 358 -1.01 12.81 2.27
CA TRP A 358 -2.37 13.09 2.74
C TRP A 358 -2.79 12.15 3.86
N TYR A 359 -2.55 10.84 3.69
CA TYR A 359 -2.90 9.83 4.68
C TYR A 359 -2.12 10.01 5.99
N GLN A 360 -0.83 10.30 5.91
CA GLN A 360 0.02 10.50 7.09
C GLN A 360 -0.38 11.74 7.89
N VAL A 361 -0.63 12.89 7.25
CA VAL A 361 -1.08 14.11 7.95
C VAL A 361 -2.44 13.88 8.62
N GLN A 362 -3.38 13.24 7.94
CA GLN A 362 -4.70 12.91 8.50
C GLN A 362 -4.61 11.91 9.66
N ARG A 363 -3.81 10.83 9.51
CA ARG A 363 -3.59 9.82 10.55
C ARG A 363 -2.92 10.42 11.78
N GLN A 364 -1.85 11.21 11.59
CA GLN A 364 -1.18 11.88 12.68
C GLN A 364 -2.11 12.86 13.39
N THR A 365 -2.94 13.60 12.65
CA THR A 365 -3.98 14.46 13.22
C THR A 365 -4.98 13.65 14.07
N LYS A 366 -5.46 12.49 13.58
CA LYS A 366 -6.36 11.58 14.32
C LYS A 366 -5.71 11.11 15.62
N VAL A 367 -4.46 10.62 15.56
CA VAL A 367 -3.75 10.07 16.72
C VAL A 367 -3.51 11.15 17.77
N LEU A 368 -2.99 12.33 17.39
CA LEU A 368 -2.75 13.42 18.33
C LEU A 368 -4.05 13.98 18.93
N THR A 369 -5.14 13.99 18.17
CA THR A 369 -6.46 14.35 18.69
C THR A 369 -6.93 13.36 19.74
N ILE A 370 -6.75 12.04 19.52
CA ILE A 370 -7.06 11.01 20.50
C ILE A 370 -6.19 11.16 21.75
N MET A 371 -4.89 11.43 21.59
CA MET A 371 -3.99 11.70 22.72
C MET A 371 -4.48 12.88 23.56
N LYS A 372 -4.85 14.00 22.91
CA LYS A 372 -5.40 15.20 23.55
C LYS A 372 -6.73 14.89 24.26
N GLN A 373 -7.64 14.16 23.61
CA GLN A 373 -8.94 13.76 24.18
C GLN A 373 -8.80 12.82 25.39
N LYS A 374 -7.82 11.91 25.37
CA LYS A 374 -7.49 11.03 26.49
C LYS A 374 -6.68 11.73 27.59
N GLY A 375 -6.38 13.02 27.45
CA GLY A 375 -5.63 13.80 28.42
C GLY A 375 -4.17 13.37 28.57
N LEU A 376 -3.58 12.78 27.52
CA LEU A 376 -2.17 12.41 27.55
C LEU A 376 -1.32 13.68 27.45
N SER A 377 -0.65 14.03 28.54
CA SER A 377 0.30 15.12 28.59
C SER A 377 1.65 14.60 29.05
N SER A 378 2.65 14.71 28.18
CA SER A 378 4.04 14.43 28.50
C SER A 378 4.89 15.42 27.73
N LYS A 379 5.94 15.96 28.36
CA LYS A 379 6.91 16.82 27.65
C LYS A 379 7.67 16.09 26.54
N TYR A 380 7.59 14.76 26.52
CA TYR A 380 8.24 13.88 25.54
C TYR A 380 7.32 13.48 24.39
N LEU A 381 6.06 13.96 24.40
CA LEU A 381 5.10 13.80 23.32
C LEU A 381 4.84 15.14 22.64
N PRO A 382 4.61 15.17 21.32
CA PRO A 382 4.26 16.39 20.62
C PRO A 382 2.88 16.88 21.03
N GLN A 383 2.75 18.20 21.16
CA GLN A 383 1.51 18.88 21.45
C GLN A 383 0.83 19.32 20.14
N LEU A 384 -0.45 18.98 20.00
CA LEU A 384 -1.31 19.47 18.93
C LEU A 384 -1.69 20.94 19.17
N ILE A 385 -1.22 21.84 18.31
CA ILE A 385 -1.48 23.28 18.40
C ILE A 385 -2.72 23.66 17.58
N ALA A 386 -2.74 23.27 16.30
CA ALA A 386 -3.85 23.52 15.40
C ALA A 386 -3.88 22.44 14.32
N PHE A 387 -5.07 22.20 13.76
CA PHE A 387 -5.23 21.40 12.55
C PHE A 387 -6.42 21.94 11.78
N GLY A 388 -6.42 21.79 10.46
CA GLY A 388 -7.46 22.40 9.67
C GLY A 388 -7.20 22.32 8.18
N ARG A 389 -7.76 23.27 7.44
CA ARG A 389 -7.60 23.35 5.99
C ARG A 389 -7.03 24.69 5.57
N ILE A 390 -6.18 24.69 4.55
CA ILE A 390 -5.69 25.94 3.96
C ILE A 390 -6.87 26.71 3.35
N ILE A 391 -6.90 28.02 3.60
CA ILE A 391 -7.75 28.99 2.93
C ILE A 391 -6.89 29.93 2.09
N HIS A 392 -7.40 30.32 0.93
CA HIS A 392 -6.70 31.26 0.06
C HIS A 392 -7.07 32.70 0.43
N PRO A 393 -6.18 33.69 0.18
CA PRO A 393 -6.54 35.10 0.34
C PRO A 393 -7.70 35.47 -0.59
N GLY A 394 -8.69 36.21 -0.08
CA GLY A 394 -9.88 36.65 -0.81
C GLY A 394 -11.20 36.01 -0.35
N HIS A 395 -12.33 36.39 -0.97
CA HIS A 395 -13.65 35.86 -0.61
C HIS A 395 -13.80 34.42 -1.15
N CYS A 396 -13.63 33.44 -0.28
CA CYS A 396 -13.77 32.03 -0.63
C CYS A 396 -15.25 31.69 -0.89
N ARG A 397 -15.58 31.19 -2.09
CA ARG A 397 -16.95 30.80 -2.48
C ARG A 397 -17.40 29.45 -1.91
N ARG A 398 -16.69 28.93 -0.90
CA ARG A 398 -17.01 27.63 -0.29
C ARG A 398 -18.38 27.73 0.40
N PRO A 399 -19.37 26.88 0.05
CA PRO A 399 -20.62 26.86 0.79
C PRO A 399 -20.35 26.39 2.23
N SER A 400 -21.04 26.99 3.20
CA SER A 400 -20.90 26.75 4.65
C SER A 400 -21.17 25.28 5.08
N SER A 401 -21.64 24.44 4.15
CA SER A 401 -21.88 23.00 4.32
C SER A 401 -20.78 22.09 3.76
N GLY A 402 -19.55 22.60 3.55
CA GLY A 402 -18.39 21.75 3.23
C GLY A 402 -18.17 21.44 1.73
N GLY A 403 -18.65 22.29 0.82
CA GLY A 403 -18.33 22.16 -0.62
C GLY A 403 -16.85 22.45 -0.92
N ASN A 404 -16.39 22.16 -2.13
CA ASN A 404 -15.02 22.47 -2.55
C ASN A 404 -14.95 23.86 -3.22
N CYS A 405 -13.87 24.58 -2.96
CA CYS A 405 -13.50 25.78 -3.71
C CYS A 405 -12.55 25.37 -4.85
N ASP A 406 -12.64 26.03 -6.01
CA ASP A 406 -11.81 25.71 -7.18
C ASP A 406 -10.35 26.20 -7.04
N HIS A 407 -10.03 26.90 -5.95
CA HIS A 407 -8.66 27.33 -5.67
C HIS A 407 -7.80 26.10 -5.33
N PRO A 408 -6.64 25.91 -5.97
CA PRO A 408 -5.84 24.67 -5.89
C PRO A 408 -5.35 24.29 -4.48
N TRP A 409 -5.44 25.22 -3.53
CA TRP A 409 -4.96 25.08 -2.16
C TRP A 409 -6.12 24.98 -1.16
N CYS A 410 -7.32 25.40 -1.56
CA CYS A 410 -8.39 25.60 -0.62
C CYS A 410 -9.06 24.28 -0.23
N GLY A 411 -8.68 23.79 0.94
CA GLY A 411 -9.10 22.47 1.40
C GLY A 411 -7.96 21.51 1.67
N THR A 412 -6.72 21.87 1.35
CA THR A 412 -5.54 21.06 1.70
C THR A 412 -5.43 20.94 3.22
N PRO A 413 -5.30 19.71 3.77
CA PRO A 413 -5.19 19.53 5.21
C PRO A 413 -3.83 19.96 5.74
N VAL A 414 -3.83 20.59 6.91
CA VAL A 414 -2.64 21.05 7.61
C VAL A 414 -2.69 20.63 9.06
N LEU A 415 -1.54 20.26 9.59
CA LEU A 415 -1.32 19.91 11.00
C LEU A 415 -0.18 20.75 11.56
N VAL A 416 -0.40 21.39 12.70
CA VAL A 416 0.59 22.22 13.40
C VAL A 416 0.84 21.65 14.80
N ILE A 417 2.11 21.37 15.12
CA ILE A 417 2.55 20.78 16.38
C ILE A 417 3.74 21.53 16.99
N SER A 418 3.99 21.27 18.28
CA SER A 418 5.12 21.80 19.06
C SER A 418 5.65 20.68 19.98
N PRO A 419 6.91 20.68 20.42
CA PRO A 419 8.01 21.62 20.13
C PRO A 419 8.72 21.34 18.80
N ILE A 420 9.58 22.28 18.37
CA ILE A 420 10.53 22.07 17.27
C ILE A 420 11.91 21.63 17.79
N GLY A 421 12.66 20.90 16.97
CA GLY A 421 13.99 20.41 17.32
C GLY A 421 14.71 19.74 16.15
N GLU A 422 16.01 19.52 16.31
CA GLU A 422 16.87 18.82 15.36
C GLU A 422 16.64 17.31 15.45
N THR A 423 16.56 16.59 14.33
CA THR A 423 16.34 15.14 14.37
C THR A 423 17.57 14.37 14.84
N VAL A 424 17.37 13.20 15.44
CA VAL A 424 18.50 12.32 15.81
C VAL A 424 19.27 11.88 14.57
N ALA A 425 18.61 11.71 13.42
CA ALA A 425 19.26 11.44 12.14
C ALA A 425 20.32 12.51 11.80
N GLU A 426 19.94 13.79 11.82
CA GLU A 426 20.84 14.92 11.55
C GLU A 426 21.97 15.00 12.59
N MET A 427 21.66 14.74 13.86
CA MET A 427 22.69 14.70 14.92
C MET A 427 23.72 13.59 14.67
N VAL A 428 23.29 12.42 14.20
CA VAL A 428 24.18 11.28 13.91
C VAL A 428 25.02 11.56 12.67
N GLU A 429 24.42 12.04 11.59
CA GLU A 429 25.12 12.41 10.35
C GLU A 429 26.19 13.47 10.59
N ALA A 430 25.90 14.43 11.47
CA ALA A 430 26.85 15.47 11.83
C ALA A 430 27.80 15.10 12.98
N GLY A 431 27.75 13.86 13.49
CA GLY A 431 28.62 13.38 14.56
C GLY A 431 28.42 14.06 15.92
N ARG A 432 27.24 14.64 16.16
CA ARG A 432 26.87 15.36 17.40
C ARG A 432 26.13 14.49 18.42
N PHE A 433 25.68 13.29 18.06
CA PHE A 433 24.98 12.40 18.98
C PHE A 433 25.96 11.66 19.91
N GLY A 434 26.03 12.11 21.17
CA GLY A 434 26.97 11.60 22.17
C GLY A 434 26.42 10.49 23.08
N SER A 435 27.25 10.03 24.03
CA SER A 435 26.88 9.02 25.02
C SER A 435 25.75 9.47 25.94
N ASP A 436 25.80 10.71 26.42
CA ASP A 436 24.82 11.27 27.35
C ASP A 436 23.48 11.48 26.66
N ASP A 437 23.53 11.86 25.39
CA ASP A 437 22.37 11.98 24.51
C ASP A 437 21.71 10.61 24.29
N ALA A 438 22.48 9.52 24.17
CA ALA A 438 21.93 8.17 24.04
C ALA A 438 21.12 7.74 25.28
N ILE A 439 21.63 8.01 26.50
CA ILE A 439 20.91 7.67 27.75
C ILE A 439 19.65 8.53 27.89
N LYS A 440 19.75 9.84 27.62
CA LYS A 440 18.61 10.77 27.67
C LYS A 440 17.55 10.42 26.63
N CYS A 441 17.96 10.18 25.39
CA CYS A 441 17.08 9.76 24.30
C CYS A 441 16.33 8.47 24.66
N CYS A 442 17.03 7.47 25.20
CA CYS A 442 16.41 6.23 25.67
C CYS A 442 15.35 6.50 26.76
N HIS A 443 15.69 7.29 27.78
CA HIS A 443 14.76 7.65 28.86
C HIS A 443 13.53 8.40 28.37
N ASP A 444 13.74 9.41 27.52
CA ASP A 444 12.69 10.31 27.07
C ASP A 444 11.74 9.61 26.09
N CYS A 445 12.27 8.81 25.15
CA CYS A 445 11.46 7.96 24.28
C CYS A 445 10.69 6.90 25.08
N LEU A 446 11.31 6.23 26.06
CA LEU A 446 10.57 5.30 26.93
C LEU A 446 9.47 5.98 27.75
N SER A 447 9.67 7.23 28.15
CA SER A 447 8.67 8.02 28.88
C SER A 447 7.47 8.34 27.96
N ALA A 448 7.73 8.68 26.70
CA ALA A 448 6.70 8.87 25.68
C ALA A 448 5.93 7.57 25.43
N LEU A 449 6.63 6.44 25.23
CA LEU A 449 6.03 5.13 24.98
C LEU A 449 5.20 4.62 26.16
N SER A 450 5.68 4.81 27.39
CA SER A 450 4.93 4.47 28.60
C SER A 450 3.60 5.24 28.66
N THR A 451 3.64 6.54 28.36
CA THR A 451 2.45 7.40 28.33
C THR A 451 1.48 6.95 27.23
N ALA A 452 1.97 6.70 26.01
CA ALA A 452 1.16 6.24 24.89
C ALA A 452 0.53 4.86 25.14
N THR A 453 1.30 3.92 25.69
CA THR A 453 0.85 2.56 26.01
C THR A 453 -0.27 2.56 27.04
N SER A 454 -0.25 3.49 28.00
CA SER A 454 -1.34 3.64 28.98
C SER A 454 -2.70 3.98 28.34
N ALA A 455 -2.68 4.54 27.12
CA ALA A 455 -3.86 4.81 26.31
C ALA A 455 -4.13 3.74 25.24
N GLY A 456 -3.39 2.64 25.23
CA GLY A 456 -3.49 1.58 24.21
C GLY A 456 -2.89 1.97 22.86
N LEU A 457 -2.01 2.97 22.82
CA LEU A 457 -1.34 3.42 21.60
C LEU A 457 0.04 2.76 21.49
N ARG A 458 0.42 2.36 20.28
CA ARG A 458 1.77 1.87 19.95
C ARG A 458 2.30 2.66 18.76
N HIS A 459 3.59 3.02 18.79
CA HIS A 459 4.16 3.93 17.80
C HIS A 459 4.34 3.28 16.43
N GLY A 460 4.99 2.12 16.37
CA GLY A 460 5.10 1.32 15.14
C GLY A 460 6.03 1.85 14.05
N ASP A 461 6.84 2.87 14.33
CA ASP A 461 7.79 3.45 13.38
C ASP A 461 8.89 4.26 14.11
N ILE A 462 9.60 3.63 15.05
CA ILE A 462 10.66 4.29 15.83
C ILE A 462 11.96 4.21 15.04
N ARG A 463 12.47 5.38 14.63
CA ARG A 463 13.69 5.55 13.83
C ARG A 463 14.30 6.94 14.10
N PRO A 464 15.58 7.19 13.77
CA PRO A 464 16.26 8.45 14.08
C PRO A 464 15.56 9.71 13.54
N GLU A 465 14.83 9.59 12.42
CA GLU A 465 14.07 10.66 11.77
C GLU A 465 12.81 11.04 12.55
N ASN A 466 12.29 10.13 13.38
CA ASN A 466 11.08 10.31 14.17
C ASN A 466 11.36 10.71 15.63
N VAL A 467 12.59 11.12 15.94
CA VAL A 467 12.96 11.64 17.27
C VAL A 467 13.68 12.97 17.10
N ILE A 468 13.19 14.01 17.78
CA ILE A 468 13.80 15.34 17.77
C ILE A 468 14.46 15.66 19.11
N CYS A 469 15.57 16.38 19.08
CA CYS A 469 16.25 16.96 20.22
C CYS A 469 15.88 18.43 20.36
N VAL A 470 15.22 18.78 21.46
CA VAL A 470 14.78 20.15 21.74
C VAL A 470 15.82 20.82 22.63
N ARG A 471 16.51 21.83 22.06
CA ARG A 471 17.57 22.60 22.74
C ARG A 471 17.15 24.04 23.07
N SER A 472 16.23 24.62 22.28
CA SER A 472 15.84 26.02 22.41
C SER A 472 15.01 26.27 23.67
N GLY A 473 15.33 27.34 24.41
CA GLY A 473 14.54 27.79 25.56
C GLY A 473 14.59 26.91 26.82
N VAL A 474 15.44 25.87 26.85
CA VAL A 474 15.53 24.92 27.98
C VAL A 474 16.93 24.79 28.54
N ARG A 475 17.03 24.58 29.86
CA ARG A 475 18.33 24.41 30.56
C ARG A 475 19.04 23.12 30.19
N GLN A 476 18.29 22.06 29.88
CA GLN A 476 18.82 20.77 29.48
C GLN A 476 18.06 20.27 28.24
N PRO A 477 18.77 19.77 27.22
CA PRO A 477 18.13 19.20 26.04
C PRO A 477 17.33 17.96 26.43
N TYR A 478 16.22 17.76 25.73
CA TYR A 478 15.37 16.58 25.89
C TYR A 478 14.89 16.09 24.53
N PHE A 479 14.49 14.83 24.46
CA PHE A 479 14.06 14.21 23.21
C PHE A 479 12.54 14.07 23.17
N VAL A 480 11.95 14.28 21.99
CA VAL A 480 10.51 14.14 21.75
C VAL A 480 10.30 13.15 20.62
N LEU A 481 9.44 12.16 20.87
CA LEU A 481 9.08 11.16 19.89
C LEU A 481 7.95 11.71 18.99
N ILE A 482 8.25 11.94 17.71
CA ILE A 482 7.33 12.45 16.68
C ILE A 482 7.00 11.34 15.67
N GLY A 483 6.27 11.63 14.57
CA GLY A 483 6.01 10.60 13.55
C GLY A 483 4.87 9.63 13.87
N TRP A 484 3.90 10.06 14.66
CA TRP A 484 2.74 9.23 15.10
C TRP A 484 1.73 8.88 13.98
N GLY A 485 2.02 9.16 12.71
CA GLY A 485 1.15 8.84 11.58
C GLY A 485 0.94 7.33 11.35
N HIS A 486 1.89 6.51 11.79
CA HIS A 486 1.86 5.04 11.68
C HIS A 486 1.44 4.32 12.98
N ALA A 487 0.97 5.08 13.96
CA ALA A 487 0.59 4.51 15.25
C ALA A 487 -0.60 3.54 15.14
N ILE A 488 -0.54 2.47 15.92
CA ILE A 488 -1.58 1.44 15.98
C ILE A 488 -2.64 1.87 16.99
N LEU A 489 -3.84 2.19 16.49
CA LEU A 489 -5.03 2.52 17.29
C LEU A 489 -5.97 1.32 17.41
N GLU A 490 -6.11 0.58 16.31
CA GLU A 490 -7.09 -0.48 16.12
C GLU A 490 -6.40 -1.73 15.53
N ASP A 491 -6.98 -2.93 15.70
CA ASP A 491 -6.38 -4.19 15.23
C ASP A 491 -6.18 -4.27 13.70
N ARG A 492 -6.85 -3.38 12.95
CA ARG A 492 -6.72 -3.27 11.49
C ARG A 492 -5.50 -2.46 11.07
N ASP A 493 -4.96 -1.64 11.97
CA ASP A 493 -3.79 -0.84 11.69
C ASP A 493 -2.56 -1.74 11.58
N ARG A 494 -1.66 -1.37 10.67
CA ARG A 494 -0.40 -2.07 10.41
C ARG A 494 0.75 -1.11 10.64
N PRO A 495 1.86 -1.57 11.25
CA PRO A 495 3.03 -0.71 11.48
C PRO A 495 3.75 -0.42 10.16
N ALA A 496 4.60 0.61 10.17
CA ALA A 496 5.52 0.83 9.07
C ALA A 496 6.56 -0.31 9.03
N MET A 497 6.84 -0.83 7.84
CA MET A 497 7.84 -1.88 7.65
C MET A 497 9.17 -1.25 7.26
N ASN A 498 10.08 -1.18 8.23
CA ASN A 498 11.44 -0.69 8.05
C ASN A 498 12.42 -1.83 8.38
N LEU A 499 13.17 -2.30 7.38
CA LEU A 499 14.08 -3.45 7.52
C LEU A 499 15.14 -3.24 8.61
N HIS A 500 15.56 -2.00 8.85
CA HIS A 500 16.58 -1.65 9.83
C HIS A 500 16.04 -1.51 11.25
N PHE A 501 14.86 -0.91 11.42
CA PHE A 501 14.38 -0.49 12.74
C PHE A 501 13.12 -1.22 13.23
N SER A 502 12.33 -1.86 12.36
CA SER A 502 11.13 -2.59 12.81
C SER A 502 11.50 -3.76 13.72
N SER A 503 10.62 -4.08 14.67
CA SER A 503 10.80 -5.22 15.56
C SER A 503 10.76 -6.55 14.81
N THR A 504 11.34 -7.60 15.39
CA THR A 504 11.29 -8.98 14.85
C THR A 504 9.84 -9.41 14.62
N TYR A 505 8.95 -9.11 15.57
CA TYR A 505 7.53 -9.44 15.47
C TYR A 505 6.81 -8.64 14.37
N ALA A 506 7.18 -7.36 14.18
CA ALA A 506 6.65 -6.55 13.09
C ALA A 506 7.03 -7.12 11.72
N LEU A 507 8.29 -7.52 11.56
CA LEU A 507 8.80 -8.14 10.34
C LEU A 507 8.14 -9.48 10.03
N GLN A 508 7.92 -10.33 11.03
CA GLN A 508 7.33 -11.67 10.85
C GLN A 508 5.82 -11.65 10.64
N GLU A 509 5.09 -10.87 11.44
CA GLU A 509 3.62 -10.97 11.53
C GLU A 509 2.89 -9.75 10.94
N GLY A 510 3.64 -8.70 10.57
CA GLY A 510 3.07 -7.41 10.16
C GLY A 510 2.22 -6.78 11.27
N LYS A 511 2.55 -7.04 12.54
CA LYS A 511 1.84 -6.55 13.73
C LYS A 511 2.84 -6.16 14.80
N LEU A 512 2.40 -5.35 15.76
CA LEU A 512 3.19 -5.05 16.95
C LEU A 512 2.78 -5.98 18.11
N CYS A 513 3.75 -6.36 18.92
CA CYS A 513 3.54 -6.92 20.26
C CYS A 513 3.83 -5.83 21.32
N SER A 514 3.67 -6.15 22.61
CA SER A 514 3.90 -5.22 23.72
C SER A 514 5.35 -4.74 23.83
N ALA A 515 6.32 -5.50 23.33
CA ALA A 515 7.74 -5.16 23.38
C ALA A 515 8.28 -4.54 22.07
N SER A 516 7.48 -4.51 21.00
CA SER A 516 7.96 -4.12 19.66
C SER A 516 8.55 -2.71 19.60
N ASP A 517 7.88 -1.72 20.20
CA ASP A 517 8.38 -0.35 20.18
C ASP A 517 9.73 -0.21 20.92
N ALA A 518 9.97 -0.97 21.98
CA ALA A 518 11.26 -0.92 22.65
C ALA A 518 12.36 -1.69 21.91
N GLU A 519 12.01 -2.76 21.21
CA GLU A 519 12.94 -3.45 20.32
C GLU A 519 13.43 -2.49 19.23
N SER A 520 12.50 -1.77 18.59
CA SER A 520 12.82 -0.73 17.61
C SER A 520 13.66 0.40 18.21
N LEU A 521 13.37 0.82 19.45
CA LEU A 521 14.19 1.81 20.16
C LEU A 521 15.63 1.32 20.36
N VAL A 522 15.83 0.03 20.66
CA VAL A 522 17.19 -0.53 20.80
C VAL A 522 17.94 -0.51 19.47
N TYR A 523 17.31 -0.85 18.35
CA TYR A 523 17.96 -0.76 17.03
C TYR A 523 18.31 0.68 16.65
N MET A 524 17.41 1.62 16.91
CA MET A 524 17.65 3.04 16.71
C MET A 524 18.84 3.55 17.55
N LEU A 525 18.90 3.18 18.84
CA LEU A 525 20.03 3.54 19.73
C LEU A 525 21.33 2.89 19.28
N TYR A 526 21.30 1.61 18.89
CA TYR A 526 22.46 0.89 18.39
C TYR A 526 23.06 1.62 17.18
N TYR A 527 22.24 1.96 16.20
CA TYR A 527 22.66 2.72 15.02
C TYR A 527 23.18 4.11 15.40
N SER A 528 22.43 4.86 16.20
CA SER A 528 22.76 6.25 16.57
C SER A 528 24.09 6.34 17.35
N CYS A 529 24.46 5.30 18.09
CA CYS A 529 25.75 5.19 18.79
C CYS A 529 26.90 4.70 17.88
N GLY A 530 26.71 4.69 16.56
CA GLY A 530 27.70 4.24 15.58
C GLY A 530 27.77 2.72 15.43
N GLY A 531 26.66 2.02 15.66
CA GLY A 531 26.50 0.62 15.31
C GLY A 531 26.33 0.46 13.80
N VAL A 532 27.00 -0.53 13.23
CA VAL A 532 26.90 -0.79 11.78
C VAL A 532 25.63 -1.58 11.51
N LEU A 533 24.72 -0.98 10.75
CA LEU A 533 23.59 -1.69 10.14
C LEU A 533 24.07 -2.29 8.81
N PRO A 534 23.77 -3.58 8.54
CA PRO A 534 24.05 -4.15 7.23
C PRO A 534 23.16 -3.53 6.16
N ASP A 535 23.57 -3.64 4.91
CA ASP A 535 22.70 -3.39 3.77
C ASP A 535 21.65 -4.52 3.73
N LEU A 536 20.38 -4.16 3.84
CA LEU A 536 19.26 -5.09 3.96
C LEU A 536 18.30 -4.88 2.80
N ASP A 537 18.10 -5.94 2.02
CA ASP A 537 17.22 -5.96 0.85
C ASP A 537 15.94 -6.78 1.06
N SER A 538 15.88 -7.55 2.15
CA SER A 538 14.83 -8.53 2.41
C SER A 538 14.46 -8.63 3.90
N VAL A 539 13.24 -9.08 4.17
CA VAL A 539 12.74 -9.32 5.54
C VAL A 539 13.52 -10.48 6.18
N GLU A 540 13.83 -11.52 5.41
CA GLU A 540 14.60 -12.68 5.85
C GLU A 540 16.02 -12.28 6.25
N GLY A 541 16.70 -11.46 5.44
CA GLY A 541 18.02 -10.92 5.78
C GLY A 541 17.97 -10.06 7.05
N ALA A 542 16.93 -9.24 7.18
CA ALA A 542 16.70 -8.41 8.36
C ALA A 542 16.48 -9.26 9.64
N LEU A 543 15.74 -10.36 9.54
CA LEU A 543 15.50 -11.29 10.65
C LEU A 543 16.77 -12.07 11.00
N GLN A 544 17.51 -12.55 10.01
CA GLN A 544 18.77 -13.27 10.21
C GLN A 544 19.84 -12.37 10.86
N TRP A 545 19.90 -11.10 10.46
CA TRP A 545 20.77 -10.13 11.11
C TRP A 545 20.42 -9.97 12.58
N ARG A 546 19.14 -9.78 12.92
CA ARG A 546 18.69 -9.66 14.33
C ARG A 546 19.06 -10.90 15.12
N GLU A 547 18.72 -12.08 14.64
CA GLU A 547 19.04 -13.35 15.30
C GLU A 547 20.56 -13.48 15.54
N THR A 548 21.37 -13.16 14.54
CA THR A 548 22.84 -13.20 14.64
C THR A 548 23.36 -12.13 15.61
N SER A 549 22.81 -10.92 15.57
CA SER A 549 23.28 -9.78 16.35
C SER A 549 22.95 -9.91 17.82
N TRP A 550 21.76 -10.41 18.16
CA TRP A 550 21.35 -10.74 19.53
C TRP A 550 22.15 -11.93 20.08
N SER A 551 22.25 -13.03 19.32
CA SER A 551 22.99 -14.24 19.76
C SER A 551 24.49 -13.99 19.97
N ARG A 552 25.11 -13.18 19.12
CA ARG A 552 26.52 -12.76 19.27
C ARG A 552 26.72 -11.62 20.27
N ARG A 553 25.64 -11.09 20.85
CA ARG A 553 25.63 -9.95 21.77
C ARG A 553 26.25 -8.66 21.22
N SER A 554 26.25 -8.50 19.90
CA SER A 554 26.88 -7.35 19.22
C SER A 554 26.21 -6.02 19.58
N ILE A 555 24.87 -6.01 19.67
CA ILE A 555 24.07 -4.85 20.05
C ILE A 555 24.37 -4.46 21.50
N GLN A 556 24.36 -5.44 22.41
CA GLN A 556 24.58 -5.24 23.84
C GLN A 556 26.02 -4.82 24.15
N GLN A 557 27.00 -5.33 23.40
CA GLN A 557 28.39 -4.86 23.49
C GLN A 557 28.49 -3.40 23.09
N LYS A 558 27.99 -3.03 21.90
CA LYS A 558 28.06 -1.66 21.40
C LYS A 558 27.37 -0.66 22.34
N LEU A 559 26.18 -0.99 22.83
CA LEU A 559 25.46 -0.14 23.80
C LEU A 559 26.14 -0.14 25.18
N GLY A 560 26.85 -1.21 25.53
CA GLY A 560 27.62 -1.33 26.77
C GLY A 560 28.88 -0.49 26.80
N ASP A 561 29.53 -0.31 25.64
CA ASP A 561 30.66 0.61 25.48
C ASP A 561 30.24 2.06 25.74
N ILE A 562 28.97 2.39 25.48
CA ILE A 562 28.38 3.70 25.80
C ILE A 562 27.96 3.78 27.26
N SER A 563 27.17 2.82 27.73
CA SER A 563 26.71 2.80 29.12
C SER A 563 26.23 1.43 29.59
N THR A 564 26.56 1.10 30.84
CA THR A 564 26.10 -0.15 31.49
C THR A 564 24.57 -0.23 31.59
N VAL A 565 23.88 0.91 31.74
CA VAL A 565 22.41 0.94 31.83
C VAL A 565 21.75 0.65 30.48
N LEU A 566 22.33 1.12 29.37
CA LEU A 566 21.83 0.87 28.01
C LEU A 566 22.04 -0.59 27.62
N LYS A 567 23.20 -1.16 27.95
CA LYS A 567 23.42 -2.60 27.80
C LYS A 567 22.40 -3.42 28.60
N ALA A 568 22.19 -3.08 29.87
CA ALA A 568 21.22 -3.79 30.70
C ALA A 568 19.80 -3.68 30.14
N PHE A 569 19.44 -2.53 29.57
CA PHE A 569 18.15 -2.34 28.89
C PHE A 569 18.02 -3.22 27.65
N ALA A 570 19.06 -3.28 26.81
CA ALA A 570 19.10 -4.16 25.66
C ALA A 570 19.02 -5.65 26.06
N ASP A 571 19.76 -6.07 27.09
CA ASP A 571 19.69 -7.43 27.66
C ASP A 571 18.26 -7.78 28.13
N TYR A 572 17.53 -6.80 28.67
CA TYR A 572 16.13 -6.99 29.08
C TYR A 572 15.17 -7.07 27.90
N VAL A 573 15.31 -6.20 26.90
CA VAL A 573 14.47 -6.24 25.69
C VAL A 573 14.67 -7.55 24.93
N ASP A 574 15.91 -8.03 24.81
CA ASP A 574 16.25 -9.33 24.22
C ASP A 574 15.48 -10.49 24.90
N SER A 575 15.38 -10.47 26.23
CA SER A 575 14.62 -11.47 26.99
C SER A 575 13.10 -11.43 26.75
N LEU A 576 12.58 -10.33 26.20
CA LEU A 576 11.17 -10.14 25.88
C LEU A 576 10.87 -10.40 24.40
N CYS A 577 11.87 -10.38 23.52
CA CYS A 577 11.70 -10.63 22.08
C CYS A 577 10.99 -11.97 21.85
N GLY A 578 9.91 -11.96 21.07
CA GLY A 578 9.09 -13.15 20.81
C GLY A 578 8.17 -13.60 21.95
N THR A 579 8.09 -12.83 23.05
CA THR A 579 7.19 -13.11 24.18
C THR A 579 6.00 -12.14 24.22
N PRO A 580 4.87 -12.52 24.84
CA PRO A 580 3.73 -11.61 25.04
C PRO A 580 3.91 -10.70 26.27
N TYR A 581 5.05 -10.73 26.95
CA TYR A 581 5.23 -10.00 28.21
C TYR A 581 5.35 -8.49 27.96
N PRO A 582 4.67 -7.66 28.78
CA PRO A 582 4.77 -6.22 28.68
C PRO A 582 6.07 -5.70 29.28
N ILE A 583 6.50 -4.53 28.80
CA ILE A 583 7.67 -3.83 29.34
C ILE A 583 7.32 -3.21 30.68
N ASN A 584 8.22 -3.40 31.65
CA ASN A 584 8.15 -2.70 32.93
C ASN A 584 8.80 -1.31 32.82
N TYR A 585 8.05 -0.35 32.27
CA TYR A 585 8.51 1.02 32.07
C TYR A 585 8.99 1.67 33.38
N ASP A 586 8.28 1.48 34.50
CA ASP A 586 8.60 2.11 35.79
C ASP A 586 9.99 1.75 36.33
N ILE A 587 10.43 0.50 36.14
CA ILE A 587 11.77 0.07 36.56
C ILE A 587 12.84 0.72 35.67
N TRP A 588 12.63 0.73 34.36
CA TRP A 588 13.62 1.25 33.41
C TRP A 588 13.74 2.77 33.44
N LEU A 589 12.62 3.49 33.54
CA LEU A 589 12.61 4.93 33.71
C LEU A 589 13.35 5.35 34.98
N ARG A 590 13.16 4.63 36.10
CA ARG A 590 13.93 4.90 37.34
C ARG A 590 15.41 4.62 37.19
N ARG A 591 15.80 3.52 36.51
CA ARG A 591 17.22 3.16 36.30
C ARG A 591 17.92 4.17 35.39
N LEU A 592 17.29 4.55 34.28
CA LEU A 592 17.84 5.53 33.34
C LEU A 592 17.96 6.91 33.97
N ARG A 593 16.92 7.36 34.70
CA ARG A 593 16.94 8.66 35.39
C ARG A 593 18.11 8.81 36.37
N ARG A 594 18.44 7.75 37.12
CA ARG A 594 19.60 7.76 38.03
C ARG A 594 20.92 8.03 37.30
N ASN A 595 21.11 7.41 36.14
CA ASN A 595 22.32 7.57 35.33
C ASN A 595 22.38 8.94 34.63
N ILE A 596 21.25 9.63 34.45
CA ILE A 596 21.22 10.99 33.87
C ILE A 596 21.66 12.06 34.90
N HIS A 597 21.50 11.80 36.20
CA HIS A 597 21.78 12.76 37.28
C HIS A 597 23.09 12.48 38.03
N GLU A 598 23.80 11.39 37.75
CA GLU A 598 25.02 11.01 38.47
C GLU A 598 26.23 11.91 38.16
N ASP A 599 26.16 12.79 37.14
CA ASP A 599 27.19 13.81 36.87
C ASP A 599 27.00 15.14 37.63
N ASP A 600 25.87 15.35 38.32
CA ASP A 600 25.55 16.60 39.06
C ASP A 600 25.82 16.50 40.58
N HIS A 601 26.48 15.42 41.02
CA HIS A 601 26.93 15.24 42.40
C HIS A 601 28.45 15.09 42.47
N GLY A 602 29.14 16.12 42.00
CA GLY A 602 30.42 16.49 42.59
C GLY A 602 30.19 16.71 44.09
N LYS A 603 30.75 15.81 44.91
CA LYS A 603 30.83 16.00 46.36
C LYS A 603 31.38 17.39 46.65
N GLU A 604 30.52 18.31 47.07
CA GLU A 604 30.97 19.39 47.95
C GLU A 604 31.48 18.69 49.21
N ILE A 605 32.79 18.52 49.25
CA ILE A 605 33.52 18.23 50.47
C ILE A 605 33.33 19.50 51.30
N ASP A 606 32.54 19.42 52.37
CA ASP A 606 32.55 20.39 53.46
C ASP A 606 33.98 20.44 54.00
N SER A 607 34.77 21.36 53.46
CA SER A 607 36.01 21.82 54.02
C SER A 607 35.78 23.25 54.50
N THR A 608 35.37 23.41 55.76
CA THR A 608 36.04 24.31 56.70
C THR A 608 35.43 24.25 58.11
N CYS A 609 36.34 24.45 59.07
CA CYS A 609 36.21 24.45 60.51
C CYS A 609 35.22 25.45 61.11
#